data_AF-A0A964XIG2-F1
#
_entry.id   AF-A0A964XIG2-F1
#
_cell.length_a   1.000
_cell.length_b   1.000
_cell.length_c   1.000
_cell.angle_alpha   90.00
_cell.angle_beta   90.00
_cell.angle_gamma   90.00
#
_symmetry.space_group_name_H-M   'P 1'
#
loop_
_entity.id
_entity.type
_entity.pdbx_description
1 polymer ?
#
loop_
_entity_poly.entity_id
_entity_poly.type
_entity_poly.pdbx_seq_one_letter_code
_entity_poly.pdbx_strand_id
1 'polypeptide(L)'
;MTDPLLSRSDSPDCAAPATSPSPAASPVAADIARGIARLFARNGIWCLPEMPLRNGRRADLMGIDAKGLVVIVEIKVARGDLVGDGKWSEYLDHCDRFFWGVPPGLDRAPLEGEAYRPDCCGIIVADAYDAEILRHAALHALAPARRKVEVERLARVAMRRQTVLADPHCGEFGGEIA
;
A
#
# COMPACT_ATOMS: atom_id res chain seq x y z
N MET A 1 39.36 -65.11 25.81
CA MET A 1 39.31 -64.86 24.36
C MET A 1 38.00 -64.13 24.10
N THR A 2 38.09 -62.81 24.14
CA THR A 2 37.06 -61.81 23.89
C THR A 2 36.81 -61.68 22.39
N ASP A 3 35.56 -61.71 21.92
CA ASP A 3 34.97 -60.70 21.01
C ASP A 3 33.51 -61.04 20.59
N PRO A 4 32.72 -60.03 20.16
CA PRO A 4 31.31 -59.88 20.54
C PRO A 4 30.37 -59.58 19.34
N LEU A 5 29.09 -59.30 19.63
CA LEU A 5 28.18 -58.43 18.85
C LEU A 5 27.90 -58.76 17.37
N LEU A 6 26.74 -59.38 17.12
CA LEU A 6 26.02 -59.24 15.84
C LEU A 6 25.02 -58.08 15.93
N SER A 7 25.38 -57.04 15.19
CA SER A 7 24.68 -55.81 14.85
C SER A 7 23.19 -55.98 14.52
N ARG A 8 22.33 -55.29 15.27
CA ARG A 8 21.03 -54.80 14.79
C ARG A 8 21.21 -53.31 14.52
N SER A 9 21.18 -52.92 13.26
CA SER A 9 21.17 -51.53 12.84
C SER A 9 19.77 -50.95 13.01
N ASP A 10 19.52 -50.30 14.14
CA ASP A 10 18.42 -49.35 14.27
C ASP A 10 18.73 -48.13 13.39
N SER A 11 17.85 -47.88 12.43
CA SER A 11 17.92 -46.69 11.57
C SER A 11 17.55 -45.47 12.42
N PRO A 12 18.36 -44.40 12.44
CA PRO A 12 17.94 -43.18 13.11
C PRO A 12 16.87 -42.51 12.24
N ASP A 13 15.68 -42.35 12.83
CA ASP A 13 14.62 -41.48 12.34
C ASP A 13 15.22 -40.12 11.94
N CYS A 14 15.19 -39.83 10.65
CA CYS A 14 15.54 -38.53 10.11
C CYS A 14 14.37 -37.59 10.39
N ALA A 15 14.24 -37.16 11.65
CA ALA A 15 13.36 -36.07 12.01
C ALA A 15 13.89 -34.80 11.33
N ALA A 16 13.24 -34.40 10.23
CA ALA A 16 13.50 -33.13 9.57
C ALA A 16 13.38 -32.01 10.62
N PRO A 17 14.33 -31.06 10.69
CA PRO A 17 14.20 -29.95 11.61
C PRO A 17 12.95 -29.16 11.22
N ALA A 18 12.01 -29.06 12.16
CA ALA A 18 10.89 -28.14 12.05
C ALA A 18 11.48 -26.74 11.82
N THR A 19 11.33 -26.23 10.60
CA THR A 19 11.77 -24.88 10.26
C THR A 19 10.81 -23.94 10.99
N SER A 20 11.25 -23.43 12.13
CA SER A 20 10.56 -22.34 12.82
C SER A 20 10.28 -21.25 11.79
N PRO A 21 9.05 -20.70 11.69
CA PRO A 21 8.82 -19.57 10.82
C PRO A 21 9.80 -18.47 11.23
N SER A 22 10.67 -18.08 10.30
CA SER A 22 11.53 -16.92 10.46
C SER A 22 10.66 -15.76 10.94
N PRO A 23 11.09 -14.95 11.94
CA PRO A 23 10.33 -13.78 12.34
C PRO A 23 10.02 -12.98 11.08
N ALA A 24 8.72 -12.74 10.83
CA ALA A 24 8.27 -12.02 9.66
C ALA A 24 9.11 -10.74 9.52
N ALA A 25 9.72 -10.55 8.35
CA ALA A 25 10.52 -9.37 8.08
C ALA A 25 9.71 -8.11 8.42
N SER A 26 10.37 -7.08 8.93
CA SER A 26 9.71 -5.80 9.25
C SER A 26 8.90 -5.33 8.05
N PRO A 27 7.63 -4.92 8.25
CA PRO A 27 6.76 -4.53 7.15
C PRO A 27 7.37 -3.34 6.40
N VAL A 28 7.45 -3.46 5.08
CA VAL A 28 7.91 -2.37 4.19
C VAL A 28 6.74 -1.76 3.44
N ALA A 29 6.81 -0.46 3.13
CA ALA A 29 5.71 0.26 2.48
C ALA A 29 5.29 -0.39 1.14
N ALA A 30 6.24 -0.97 0.41
CA ALA A 30 5.98 -1.68 -0.84
C ALA A 30 5.08 -2.91 -0.68
N ASP A 31 5.16 -3.62 0.46
CA ASP A 31 4.32 -4.77 0.75
C ASP A 31 2.89 -4.31 1.04
N ILE A 32 2.73 -3.28 1.87
CA ILE A 32 1.43 -2.66 2.17
C ILE A 32 0.78 -2.16 0.88
N ALA A 33 1.55 -1.46 0.03
CA ALA A 33 1.07 -0.97 -1.26
C ALA A 33 0.59 -2.10 -2.17
N ARG A 34 1.31 -3.24 -2.19
CA ARG A 34 0.94 -4.43 -2.96
C ARG A 34 -0.37 -5.04 -2.46
N GLY A 35 -0.53 -5.21 -1.15
CA GLY A 35 -1.77 -5.72 -0.56
C GLY A 35 -2.97 -4.83 -0.88
N ILE A 36 -2.81 -3.52 -0.71
CA ILE A 36 -3.85 -2.53 -1.04
C ILE A 36 -4.20 -2.58 -2.53
N ALA A 37 -3.20 -2.67 -3.42
CA ALA A 37 -3.44 -2.76 -4.86
C ALA A 37 -4.27 -4.00 -5.24
N ARG A 38 -4.04 -5.14 -4.58
CA ARG A 38 -4.85 -6.37 -4.78
C ARG A 38 -6.27 -6.20 -4.27
N LEU A 39 -6.45 -5.64 -3.08
CA LEU A 39 -7.77 -5.28 -2.53
C LEU A 39 -8.54 -4.34 -3.47
N PHE A 40 -7.88 -3.33 -4.01
CA PHE A 40 -8.49 -2.38 -4.93
C PHE A 40 -8.87 -3.04 -6.25
N ALA A 41 -7.97 -3.80 -6.87
CA ALA A 41 -8.21 -4.45 -8.15
C ALA A 41 -9.44 -5.38 -8.13
N ARG A 42 -9.58 -6.21 -7.08
CA ARG A 42 -10.77 -7.09 -6.92
C ARG A 42 -12.09 -6.35 -6.68
N ASN A 43 -12.02 -5.07 -6.32
CA ASN A 43 -13.18 -4.19 -6.11
C ASN A 43 -13.37 -3.16 -7.24
N GLY A 44 -12.66 -3.32 -8.38
CA GLY A 44 -12.81 -2.43 -9.54
C GLY A 44 -12.21 -1.02 -9.33
N ILE A 45 -11.25 -0.89 -8.41
CA ILE A 45 -10.45 0.31 -8.19
C ILE A 45 -9.04 0.02 -8.70
N TRP A 46 -8.49 0.89 -9.53
CA TRP A 46 -7.14 0.74 -10.08
C TRP A 46 -6.25 1.88 -9.62
N CYS A 47 -5.06 1.59 -9.13
CA CYS A 47 -4.17 2.57 -8.53
C CYS A 47 -2.76 2.57 -9.10
N LEU A 48 -2.11 3.73 -8.98
CA LEU A 48 -0.68 3.91 -9.20
C LEU A 48 0.02 4.23 -7.88
N PRO A 49 1.23 3.69 -7.66
CA PRO A 49 2.07 4.10 -6.54
C PRO A 49 2.77 5.43 -6.82
N GLU A 50 3.25 6.12 -5.78
CA GLU A 50 4.12 7.30 -5.90
C GLU A 50 3.57 8.37 -6.86
N MET A 51 2.31 8.75 -6.69
CA MET A 51 1.60 9.64 -7.61
C MET A 51 1.86 11.11 -7.26
N PRO A 52 2.49 11.92 -8.14
CA PRO A 52 2.74 13.33 -7.87
C PRO A 52 1.44 14.15 -7.91
N LEU A 53 1.35 15.13 -7.01
CA LEU A 53 0.21 16.02 -6.85
C LEU A 53 0.60 17.47 -7.18
N ARG A 54 -0.40 18.30 -7.52
CA ARG A 54 -0.20 19.71 -7.93
C ARG A 54 0.46 20.59 -6.87
N ASN A 55 0.33 20.25 -5.61
CA ASN A 55 0.92 20.97 -4.49
C ASN A 55 2.40 20.59 -4.25
N GLY A 56 3.01 19.79 -5.14
CA GLY A 56 4.37 19.29 -4.98
C GLY A 56 4.51 18.12 -4.00
N ARG A 57 3.40 17.60 -3.48
CA ARG A 57 3.36 16.35 -2.70
C ARG A 57 3.35 15.14 -3.62
N ARG A 58 3.46 13.97 -3.00
CA ARG A 58 3.36 12.68 -3.66
C ARG A 58 2.51 11.78 -2.78
N ALA A 59 1.43 11.25 -3.33
CA ALA A 59 0.61 10.25 -2.65
C ALA A 59 1.26 8.87 -2.81
N ASP A 60 1.29 8.09 -1.74
CA ASP A 60 1.85 6.73 -1.79
C ASP A 60 1.05 5.85 -2.76
N LEU A 61 -0.28 5.93 -2.72
CA LEU A 61 -1.16 5.37 -3.75
C LEU A 61 -2.25 6.38 -4.13
N MET A 62 -2.53 6.46 -5.43
CA MET A 62 -3.70 7.16 -5.95
C MET A 62 -4.41 6.25 -6.93
N GLY A 63 -5.72 6.11 -6.78
CA GLY A 63 -6.55 5.25 -7.61
C GLY A 63 -7.84 5.88 -8.07
N ILE A 64 -8.51 5.17 -8.98
CA ILE A 64 -9.76 5.59 -9.60
C ILE A 64 -10.72 4.39 -9.67
N ASP A 65 -11.98 4.63 -9.36
CA ASP A 65 -13.06 3.64 -9.51
C ASP A 65 -13.80 3.78 -10.86
N ALA A 66 -14.73 2.86 -11.14
CA ALA A 66 -15.53 2.89 -12.37
C ALA A 66 -16.45 4.12 -12.51
N LYS A 67 -16.69 4.87 -11.43
CA LYS A 67 -17.47 6.13 -11.42
C LYS A 67 -16.58 7.36 -11.58
N GLY A 68 -15.26 7.16 -11.68
CA GLY A 68 -14.26 8.22 -11.76
C GLY A 68 -13.93 8.86 -10.42
N LEU A 69 -14.38 8.28 -9.29
CA LEU A 69 -14.03 8.79 -7.96
C LEU A 69 -12.56 8.48 -7.67
N VAL A 70 -11.86 9.49 -7.17
CA VAL A 70 -10.44 9.43 -6.88
C VAL A 70 -10.22 9.01 -5.43
N VAL A 71 -9.35 8.03 -5.21
CA VAL A 71 -8.98 7.55 -3.88
C VAL A 71 -7.49 7.79 -3.65
N ILE A 72 -7.12 8.32 -2.49
CA ILE A 72 -5.71 8.39 -2.05
C ILE A 72 -5.53 7.48 -0.84
N VAL A 73 -4.39 6.78 -0.79
CA VAL A 73 -3.94 6.04 0.39
C VAL A 73 -2.55 6.51 0.76
N GLU A 74 -2.38 6.90 2.03
CA GLU A 74 -1.10 7.24 2.63
C GLU A 74 -0.63 6.09 3.52
N ILE A 75 0.56 5.55 3.25
CA ILE A 75 1.09 4.35 3.88
C ILE A 75 2.04 4.73 5.01
N LYS A 76 1.74 4.26 6.22
CA LYS A 76 2.61 4.44 7.39
C LYS A 76 2.98 3.08 7.97
N VAL A 77 4.27 2.78 8.02
CA VAL A 77 4.80 1.49 8.52
C VAL A 77 5.37 1.61 9.94
N ALA A 78 5.71 2.81 10.39
CA ALA A 78 6.11 3.07 11.76
C ALA A 78 5.23 4.14 12.42
N ARG A 79 5.12 4.07 13.76
CA ARG A 79 4.32 5.01 14.55
C ARG A 79 4.88 6.44 14.45
N GLY A 80 6.20 6.57 14.34
CA GLY A 80 6.87 7.85 14.13
C GLY A 80 6.43 8.51 12.82
N ASP A 81 6.29 7.74 11.74
CA ASP A 81 5.85 8.25 10.44
C ASP A 81 4.39 8.73 10.49
N LEU A 82 3.55 7.97 11.21
CA LEU A 82 2.15 8.32 11.39
C LEU A 82 1.99 9.62 12.17
N VAL A 83 2.66 9.73 13.33
CA VAL A 83 2.53 10.90 14.21
C VAL A 83 3.29 12.13 13.68
N GLY A 84 4.33 11.91 12.88
CA GLY A 84 5.12 12.98 12.27
C GLY A 84 4.46 13.63 11.06
N ASP A 85 3.43 13.02 10.47
CA ASP A 85 2.76 13.57 9.30
C ASP A 85 1.80 14.70 9.70
N GLY A 86 2.34 15.92 9.78
CA GLY A 86 1.55 17.11 10.11
C GLY A 86 0.80 17.74 8.91
N LYS A 87 0.97 17.22 7.69
CA LYS A 87 0.47 17.85 6.45
C LYS A 87 -0.43 16.95 5.62
N TRP A 88 -0.77 15.77 6.12
CA TRP A 88 -1.65 14.83 5.44
C TRP A 88 -2.99 15.43 5.01
N SER A 89 -3.52 16.42 5.72
CA SER A 89 -4.79 17.06 5.37
C SER A 89 -4.75 17.78 4.02
N GLU A 90 -3.56 18.14 3.53
CA GLU A 90 -3.34 18.69 2.17
C GLU A 90 -3.75 17.68 1.07
N TYR A 91 -3.79 16.37 1.36
CA TYR A 91 -4.22 15.34 0.41
C TYR A 91 -5.74 15.33 0.17
N LEU A 92 -6.54 15.80 1.14
CA LEU A 92 -8.01 15.78 1.04
C LEU A 92 -8.53 16.65 -0.11
N ASP A 93 -7.76 17.64 -0.54
CA ASP A 93 -8.09 18.47 -1.70
C ASP A 93 -7.94 17.74 -3.04
N HIS A 94 -7.35 16.55 -3.07
CA HIS A 94 -6.98 15.78 -4.26
C HIS A 94 -7.69 14.44 -4.40
N CYS A 95 -8.59 14.07 -3.48
CA CYS A 95 -9.33 12.81 -3.54
C CYS A 95 -10.78 12.93 -3.09
N ASP A 96 -11.63 12.04 -3.60
CA ASP A 96 -13.01 11.85 -3.11
C ASP A 96 -13.04 10.99 -1.82
N ARG A 97 -12.03 10.13 -1.63
CA ARG A 97 -11.85 9.29 -0.43
C ARG A 97 -10.38 9.20 -0.04
N PHE A 98 -10.10 9.30 1.25
CA PHE A 98 -8.76 9.20 1.81
C PHE A 98 -8.67 8.02 2.79
N PHE A 99 -7.61 7.21 2.67
CA PHE A 99 -7.33 6.10 3.58
C PHE A 99 -5.92 6.19 4.14
N TRP A 100 -5.78 5.73 5.39
CA TRP A 100 -4.49 5.31 5.94
C TRP A 100 -4.24 3.85 5.61
N GLY A 101 -3.08 3.53 5.03
CA GLY A 101 -2.60 2.16 4.81
C GLY A 101 -1.57 1.79 5.88
N VAL A 102 -1.84 0.77 6.69
CA VAL A 102 -0.96 0.40 7.81
C VAL A 102 -0.75 -1.12 7.88
N PRO A 103 0.39 -1.60 8.40
CA PRO A 103 0.56 -3.03 8.66
C PRO A 103 -0.30 -3.49 9.85
N PRO A 104 -0.65 -4.79 9.95
CA PRO A 104 -1.49 -5.31 11.02
C PRO A 104 -0.95 -5.04 12.43
N GLY A 105 0.38 -5.05 12.59
CA GLY A 105 1.06 -4.86 13.86
C GLY A 105 1.31 -3.42 14.29
N LEU A 106 0.93 -2.41 13.48
CA LEU A 106 1.13 -1.01 13.86
C LEU A 106 0.13 -0.57 14.93
N ASP A 107 0.61 0.12 15.97
CA ASP A 107 -0.25 0.86 16.90
C ASP A 107 -0.96 2.01 16.16
N ARG A 108 -2.24 1.77 15.84
CA ARG A 108 -3.12 2.70 15.14
C ARG A 108 -4.01 3.52 16.07
N ALA A 109 -3.84 3.43 17.39
CA ALA A 109 -4.63 4.24 18.33
C ALA A 109 -4.64 5.75 18.02
N PRO A 110 -3.55 6.36 17.49
CA PRO A 110 -3.61 7.77 17.07
C PRO A 110 -4.71 8.08 16.04
N LEU A 111 -5.03 7.14 15.14
CA LEU A 111 -6.03 7.31 14.07
C LEU A 111 -7.48 7.42 14.58
N GLU A 112 -7.70 7.17 15.87
CA GLU A 112 -9.00 7.37 16.53
C GLU A 112 -9.17 8.79 17.09
N GLY A 113 -8.08 9.56 17.17
CA GLY A 113 -8.12 10.94 17.67
C GLY A 113 -8.64 11.93 16.63
N GLU A 114 -9.26 13.02 17.11
CA GLU A 114 -9.84 14.09 16.29
C GLU A 114 -8.84 14.68 15.26
N ALA A 115 -7.54 14.72 15.61
CA ALA A 115 -6.47 15.19 14.73
C ALA A 115 -6.37 14.41 13.41
N TYR A 116 -6.88 13.18 13.35
CA TYR A 116 -6.87 12.30 12.17
C TYR A 116 -8.24 12.14 11.51
N ARG A 117 -9.25 12.91 11.97
CA ARG A 117 -10.61 12.97 11.41
C ARG A 117 -11.19 11.57 11.10
N PRO A 118 -11.44 10.73 12.13
CA PRO A 118 -11.91 9.35 11.94
C PRO A 118 -13.27 9.24 11.26
N ASP A 119 -14.08 10.30 11.30
CA ASP A 119 -15.35 10.46 10.58
C ASP A 119 -15.16 10.62 9.06
N CYS A 120 -14.00 11.15 8.64
CA CYS A 120 -13.63 11.42 7.26
C CYS A 120 -12.73 10.31 6.68
N CYS A 121 -11.71 9.91 7.43
CA CYS A 121 -10.61 9.07 6.95
C CYS A 121 -10.85 7.58 7.20
N GLY A 122 -10.64 6.78 6.15
CA GLY A 122 -10.67 5.33 6.25
C GLY A 122 -9.35 4.73 6.74
N ILE A 123 -9.40 3.45 7.09
CA ILE A 123 -8.23 2.66 7.48
C ILE A 123 -8.24 1.36 6.69
N ILE A 124 -7.11 1.08 6.04
CA ILE A 124 -6.81 -0.20 5.39
C ILE A 124 -5.64 -0.83 6.13
N VAL A 125 -5.82 -2.08 6.55
CA VAL A 125 -4.75 -2.92 7.05
C VAL A 125 -4.29 -3.84 5.94
N ALA A 126 -3.00 -3.89 5.67
CA ALA A 126 -2.46 -4.67 4.55
C ALA A 126 -1.10 -5.30 4.85
N ASP A 127 -0.77 -6.34 4.10
CA ASP A 127 0.56 -6.92 4.02
C ASP A 127 0.91 -7.24 2.56
N ALA A 128 1.99 -7.99 2.32
CA ALA A 128 2.42 -8.36 0.97
C ALA A 128 1.43 -9.25 0.20
N TYR A 129 0.46 -9.85 0.90
CA TYR A 129 -0.47 -10.84 0.37
C TYR A 129 -1.82 -10.21 0.04
N ASP A 130 -2.41 -9.46 0.97
CA ASP A 130 -3.74 -8.87 0.79
C ASP A 130 -3.96 -7.64 1.69
N ALA A 131 -5.16 -7.07 1.63
CA ALA A 131 -5.60 -6.01 2.50
C ALA A 131 -7.09 -6.09 2.87
N GLU A 132 -7.43 -5.48 4.01
CA GLU A 132 -8.78 -5.37 4.55
C GLU A 132 -9.09 -3.92 4.94
N ILE A 133 -10.30 -3.46 4.62
CA ILE A 133 -10.80 -2.16 5.06
C ILE A 133 -11.34 -2.30 6.48
N LEU A 134 -10.63 -1.76 7.47
CA LEU A 134 -11.10 -1.73 8.86
C LEU A 134 -12.08 -0.60 9.13
N ARG A 135 -11.91 0.53 8.43
CA ARG A 135 -12.82 1.68 8.50
C ARG A 135 -13.01 2.24 7.10
N HIS A 136 -14.26 2.35 6.66
CA HIS A 136 -14.57 3.00 5.40
C HIS A 136 -14.32 4.51 5.49
N ALA A 137 -13.66 5.08 4.49
CA ALA A 137 -13.55 6.52 4.32
C ALA A 137 -14.92 7.10 3.94
N ALA A 138 -15.26 8.28 4.46
CA ALA A 138 -16.42 9.03 4.00
C ALA A 138 -16.22 9.52 2.55
N LEU A 139 -17.32 9.75 1.84
CA LEU A 139 -17.28 10.33 0.51
C LEU A 139 -17.30 11.86 0.63
N HIS A 140 -16.16 12.50 0.36
CA HIS A 140 -16.05 13.94 0.24
C HIS A 140 -15.83 14.31 -1.21
N ALA A 141 -16.93 14.44 -1.96
CA ALA A 141 -16.87 14.60 -3.39
C ALA A 141 -16.08 15.85 -3.80
N LEU A 142 -15.06 15.66 -4.64
CA LEU A 142 -14.35 16.75 -5.29
C LEU A 142 -15.29 17.52 -6.23
N ALA A 143 -15.03 18.81 -6.37
CA ALA A 143 -15.64 19.60 -7.43
C ALA A 143 -15.36 18.96 -8.81
N PRO A 144 -16.34 18.85 -9.73
CA PRO A 144 -16.17 18.12 -10.99
C PRO A 144 -14.96 18.55 -11.81
N ALA A 145 -14.66 19.85 -11.86
CA ALA A 145 -13.49 20.38 -12.56
C ALA A 145 -12.17 19.90 -11.93
N ARG A 146 -12.10 19.82 -10.60
CA ARG A 146 -10.92 19.33 -9.88
C ARG A 146 -10.74 17.83 -10.07
N ARG A 147 -11.82 17.05 -9.95
CA ARG A 147 -11.79 15.60 -10.23
C ARG A 147 -11.28 15.32 -11.64
N LYS A 148 -11.79 16.03 -12.65
CA LYS A 148 -11.33 15.89 -14.04
C LYS A 148 -9.82 16.06 -14.15
N VAL A 149 -9.27 17.09 -13.50
CA VAL A 149 -7.84 17.38 -13.49
C VAL A 149 -7.03 16.25 -12.86
N GLU A 150 -7.47 15.71 -11.72
CA GLU A 150 -6.79 14.61 -11.04
C GLU A 150 -6.83 13.32 -11.85
N VAL A 151 -7.98 13.00 -12.46
CA VAL A 151 -8.14 11.85 -13.35
C VAL A 151 -7.25 11.97 -14.59
N GLU A 152 -7.21 13.13 -15.23
CA GLU A 152 -6.38 13.38 -16.41
C GLU A 152 -4.88 13.24 -16.09
N ARG A 153 -4.48 13.70 -14.90
CA ARG A 153 -3.12 13.53 -14.38
C ARG A 153 -2.80 12.06 -14.15
N LEU A 154 -3.67 11.33 -13.45
CA LEU A 154 -3.52 9.90 -13.19
C LEU A 154 -3.38 9.12 -14.50
N ALA A 155 -4.23 9.41 -15.48
CA ALA A 155 -4.19 8.78 -16.81
C ALA A 155 -2.87 9.05 -17.53
N ARG A 156 -2.38 10.30 -17.54
CA ARG A 156 -1.08 10.64 -18.16
C ARG A 156 0.09 9.93 -17.50
N VAL A 157 0.12 9.88 -16.16
CA VAL A 157 1.18 9.17 -15.43
C VAL A 157 1.10 7.67 -15.69
N ALA A 158 -0.09 7.08 -15.73
CA ALA A 158 -0.31 5.67 -16.06
C ALA A 158 0.23 5.34 -17.45
N MET A 159 -0.20 6.11 -18.47
CA MET A 159 0.22 5.93 -19.85
C MET A 159 1.74 6.08 -20.00
N ARG A 160 2.34 7.12 -19.40
CA ARG A 160 3.79 7.31 -19.45
C ARG A 160 4.53 6.11 -18.84
N ARG A 161 4.13 5.67 -17.65
CA ARG A 161 4.78 4.52 -16.99
C ARG A 161 4.61 3.23 -17.80
N GLN A 162 3.44 3.00 -18.37
CA GLN A 162 3.19 1.83 -19.22
C GLN A 162 4.04 1.87 -20.51
N THR A 163 4.14 3.03 -21.15
CA THR A 163 4.98 3.18 -22.35
C THR A 163 6.45 2.97 -22.03
N VAL A 164 6.95 3.55 -20.93
CA VAL A 164 8.35 3.36 -20.49
C VAL A 164 8.63 1.91 -20.07
N LEU A 165 7.65 1.22 -19.49
CA LEU A 165 7.75 -0.19 -19.18
C LEU A 165 7.85 -1.05 -20.45
N ALA A 166 7.10 -0.68 -21.51
CA ALA A 166 7.13 -1.38 -22.79
C ALA A 166 8.40 -1.06 -23.61
N ASP A 167 8.87 0.18 -23.56
CA ASP A 167 10.09 0.67 -24.21
C ASP A 167 10.84 1.65 -23.30
N PRO A 168 11.95 1.21 -22.65
CA PRO A 168 12.73 2.07 -21.76
C PRO A 168 13.30 3.34 -22.40
N HIS A 169 13.53 3.35 -23.73
CA HIS A 169 14.04 4.54 -24.43
C HIS A 169 13.04 5.70 -24.37
N CYS A 170 11.74 5.39 -24.28
CA CYS A 170 10.69 6.40 -24.10
C CYS A 170 10.85 7.21 -22.80
N GLY A 171 11.62 6.72 -21.82
CA GLY A 171 11.88 7.41 -20.55
C GLY A 171 12.68 8.70 -20.67
N GLU A 172 13.44 8.85 -21.76
CA GLU A 172 14.22 10.05 -22.09
C GLU A 172 13.33 11.22 -22.52
N PHE A 173 12.09 10.94 -22.94
CA PHE A 173 11.14 11.94 -23.43
C PHE A 173 10.12 12.34 -22.34
N GLY A 174 9.66 13.60 -22.41
CA GLY A 174 8.59 14.11 -21.54
C GLY A 174 9.01 14.41 -20.11
N GLY A 175 10.08 15.19 -19.93
CA GLY A 175 10.49 15.73 -18.62
C GLY A 175 9.38 16.50 -17.90
N GLU A 176 9.38 16.38 -16.56
CA GLU A 176 8.51 16.99 -15.54
C GLU A 176 7.02 17.13 -15.90
N ILE A 177 6.28 16.02 -15.83
CA ILE A 177 4.86 16.08 -15.43
C ILE A 177 4.80 15.75 -13.94
N ALA A 178 5.17 16.74 -13.11
CA ALA A 178 4.87 16.76 -11.68
C ALA A 178 3.48 17.35 -11.43
#